data_AF-A0A1J0GGD9-F1
#
_entry.id   AF-A0A1J0GGD9-F1
#
_cell.length_a   1.000
_cell.length_b   1.000
_cell.length_c   1.000
_cell.angle_alpha   90.00
_cell.angle_beta   90.00
_cell.angle_gamma   90.00
#
_symmetry.space_group_name_H-M   'P 1'
#
loop_
_entity.id
_entity.type
_entity.pdbx_description
1 polymer ?
#
loop_
_entity_poly.entity_id
_entity_poly.type
_entity_poly.pdbx_seq_one_letter_code
_entity_poly.pdbx_strand_id
1 'polypeptide(L)'
;MEGGVYVSCTLFNENGHITKILIQRFKEGSLSDNELVLMSEHICLCDTCADVLADAFSNNELADAPLGFEQEVIGKIKKKKESNTQFIFYSLRVITAASIALIFVFSNSLNFIANKPLDVNPISLSSINTISASLNSFSKKIINMEVFDNEKGKK
;
A
#
# COMPACT_ATOMS: atom_id res chain seq x y z
N MET A 1 -1.40 19.16 42.09
CA MET A 1 -0.55 20.23 41.55
C MET A 1 0.65 20.33 42.46
N GLU A 2 1.80 19.82 42.02
CA GLU A 2 3.16 20.17 42.47
C GLU A 2 4.14 19.24 41.76
N GLY A 3 5.24 19.78 41.21
CA GLY A 3 6.30 18.98 40.57
C GLY A 3 6.74 19.42 39.18
N GLY A 4 6.48 20.67 38.77
CA GLY A 4 7.16 21.27 37.62
C GLY A 4 8.56 21.74 38.02
N VAL A 5 9.52 21.56 37.10
CA VAL A 5 10.83 22.25 37.08
C VAL A 5 11.94 21.68 37.99
N TYR A 6 12.36 20.42 37.76
CA TYR A 6 13.69 19.94 38.21
C TYR A 6 14.42 19.00 37.22
N VAL A 7 13.94 18.88 35.97
CA VAL A 7 14.48 17.87 35.03
C VAL A 7 15.62 18.41 34.15
N SER A 8 15.78 19.73 34.03
CA SER A 8 16.66 20.29 32.99
C SER A 8 18.16 20.29 33.33
N CYS A 9 18.55 20.41 34.59
CA CYS A 9 19.97 20.57 34.97
C CYS A 9 20.76 19.25 35.03
N THR A 10 20.10 18.09 34.94
CA THR A 10 20.75 16.77 34.96
C THR A 10 20.95 16.17 33.57
N LEU A 11 20.25 16.66 32.56
CA LEU A 11 20.27 16.12 31.20
C LEU A 11 21.37 16.71 30.33
N PHE A 12 21.59 18.02 30.46
CA PHE A 12 22.56 18.78 29.67
C PHE A 12 23.65 19.37 30.57
N ASN A 13 24.88 19.39 30.07
CA ASN A 13 26.01 20.01 30.75
C ASN A 13 25.99 21.54 30.63
N GLU A 14 26.96 22.20 31.25
CA GLU A 14 27.09 23.67 31.23
C GLU A 14 27.26 24.25 29.81
N ASN A 15 27.70 23.42 28.86
CA ASN A 15 27.86 23.78 27.45
C ASN A 15 26.61 23.48 26.62
N GLY A 16 25.53 22.99 27.25
CA GLY A 16 24.28 22.64 26.57
C GLY A 16 24.30 21.30 25.83
N HIS A 17 25.30 20.45 26.04
CA HIS A 17 25.39 19.12 25.43
C HIS A 17 24.91 18.01 26.36
N ILE A 18 24.52 16.88 25.78
CA ILE A 18 24.09 15.71 26.54
C ILE A 18 25.19 15.23 27.49
N THR A 19 24.82 14.92 28.74
CA THR A 19 25.75 14.37 29.74
C THR A 19 26.04 12.89 29.50
N LYS A 20 27.22 12.42 29.91
CA LYS A 20 27.57 10.99 29.86
C LYS A 20 26.63 10.12 30.69
N ILE A 21 26.08 10.67 31.78
CA ILE A 21 25.12 9.99 32.64
C ILE A 21 23.82 9.73 31.86
N LEU A 22 23.36 10.69 31.06
CA LEU A 22 22.16 10.50 30.24
C LEU A 22 22.36 9.42 29.17
N ILE A 23 23.54 9.37 28.54
CA ILE A 23 23.89 8.32 27.57
C ILE A 23 23.91 6.94 28.25
N GLN A 24 24.48 6.83 29.45
CA GLN A 24 24.49 5.58 30.21
C GLN A 24 23.07 5.10 30.51
N ARG A 25 22.20 6.00 31.00
CA ARG A 25 20.81 5.67 31.26
C ARG A 25 20.05 5.28 29.98
N PHE A 26 20.41 5.88 28.84
CA PHE A 26 19.84 5.53 27.53
C PHE A 26 20.19 4.09 27.14
N LYS A 27 21.46 3.70 27.31
CA LYS A 27 21.91 2.31 27.08
C LYS A 27 21.20 1.31 27.97
N GLU A 28 20.95 1.67 29.23
CA GLU A 28 20.26 0.83 30.22
C GLU A 28 18.74 0.79 30.02
N GLY A 29 18.19 1.60 29.10
CA GLY A 29 16.74 1.70 28.89
C GLY A 29 15.99 2.32 30.07
N SER A 30 16.67 3.13 30.89
CA SER A 30 16.13 3.71 32.13
C SER A 30 15.74 5.19 32.01
N LEU A 31 15.63 5.70 30.78
CA LEU A 31 15.07 7.03 30.49
C LEU A 31 13.55 6.99 30.60
N SER A 32 12.97 8.02 31.20
CA SER A 32 11.54 8.29 31.05
C SER A 32 11.22 8.78 29.64
N ASP A 33 9.98 8.62 29.20
CA ASP A 33 9.53 9.04 27.86
C ASP A 33 9.85 10.52 27.57
N ASN A 34 9.66 11.40 28.57
CA ASN A 34 9.96 12.83 28.43
C ASN A 34 11.47 13.08 28.24
N GLU A 35 12.32 12.38 28.99
CA GLU A 35 13.79 12.49 28.85
C GLU A 35 14.24 11.96 27.48
N LEU A 36 13.62 10.87 27.00
CA LEU A 36 13.91 10.29 25.69
C LEU A 36 13.54 11.26 24.56
N VAL A 37 12.38 11.92 24.65
CA VAL A 37 11.96 12.95 23.69
C VAL A 37 12.95 14.10 23.67
N LEU A 38 13.29 14.67 24.84
CA LEU A 38 14.22 15.80 24.93
C LEU A 38 15.62 15.46 24.41
N MET A 39 16.12 14.26 24.73
CA MET A 39 17.39 13.76 24.22
C MET A 39 17.34 13.62 22.69
N SER A 40 16.26 13.05 22.14
CA SER A 40 16.11 12.83 20.70
C SER A 40 15.99 14.15 19.93
N GLU A 41 15.22 15.10 20.44
CA GLU A 41 15.10 16.44 19.86
C GLU A 41 16.45 17.15 19.82
N HIS A 42 17.24 17.04 20.90
CA HIS A 42 18.56 17.64 20.95
C HIS A 42 19.54 17.01 19.94
N ILE A 43 19.58 15.68 19.86
CA ILE A 43 20.48 14.96 18.92
C ILE A 43 20.16 15.33 17.47
N CYS A 44 18.89 15.55 17.14
CA CYS A 44 18.45 15.98 15.82
C CYS A 44 19.07 17.32 15.38
N LEU A 45 19.43 18.19 16.34
CA LEU A 45 19.91 19.55 16.11
C LEU A 45 21.39 19.74 16.47
N CYS A 46 22.04 18.75 17.09
CA CYS A 46 23.40 18.86 17.61
C CYS A 46 24.27 17.72 17.10
N ASP A 47 24.98 17.97 16.00
CA ASP A 47 25.90 17.00 15.37
C ASP A 47 26.92 16.44 16.36
N THR A 48 27.50 17.29 17.22
CA THR A 48 28.44 16.86 18.26
C THR A 48 27.84 15.80 19.20
N CYS A 49 26.58 15.97 19.60
CA CYS A 49 25.91 15.02 20.47
C CYS A 49 25.48 13.75 19.71
N ALA A 50 25.17 13.87 18.42
CA ALA A 50 24.92 12.73 17.55
C ALA A 50 26.17 11.86 17.38
N ASP A 51 27.33 12.47 17.13
CA ASP A 51 28.62 11.79 17.03
C ASP A 51 28.99 11.11 18.35
N VAL A 52 28.88 11.83 19.48
CA VAL A 52 29.15 11.26 20.80
C VAL A 52 28.22 10.09 21.12
N LEU A 53 26.95 10.13 20.69
CA LEU A 53 26.04 9.01 20.87
C LEU A 53 26.40 7.83 19.96
N ALA A 54 26.77 8.08 18.70
CA ALA A 54 27.18 7.04 17.76
C ALA A 54 28.42 6.29 18.28
N ASP A 55 29.39 7.02 18.82
CA ASP A 55 30.61 6.47 19.41
C ASP A 55 30.42 5.90 20.82
N ALA A 56 29.25 6.12 21.44
CA ALA A 56 29.02 5.64 22.80
C ALA A 56 28.99 4.11 22.88
N PHE A 57 28.53 3.42 21.85
CA PHE A 57 28.32 1.97 21.86
C PHE A 57 29.60 1.21 21.49
N SER A 58 29.97 0.23 22.33
CA SER A 58 31.04 -0.70 21.97
C SER A 58 30.50 -1.87 21.13
N ASN A 59 31.34 -2.45 20.26
CA ASN A 59 30.96 -3.58 19.40
C ASN A 59 30.44 -4.81 20.17
N ASN A 60 30.76 -4.92 21.46
CA ASN A 60 30.34 -6.03 22.32
C ASN A 60 29.02 -5.75 23.05
N GLU A 61 28.53 -4.50 23.04
CA GLU A 61 27.23 -4.11 23.60
C GLU A 61 26.09 -4.34 22.61
N LEU A 62 26.41 -4.42 21.31
CA LEU A 62 25.43 -4.61 20.25
C LEU A 62 25.20 -6.10 20.04
N ALA A 63 23.93 -6.51 20.04
CA ALA A 63 23.57 -7.88 19.72
C ALA A 63 23.90 -8.19 18.25
N ASP A 64 24.42 -9.39 18.00
CA ASP A 64 24.59 -9.87 16.64
C ASP A 64 23.24 -9.93 15.92
N ALA A 65 23.21 -9.43 14.69
CA ALA A 65 22.02 -9.53 13.87
C ALA A 65 21.70 -11.01 13.62
N PRO A 66 20.41 -11.41 13.70
CA PRO A 66 20.04 -12.79 13.43
C PRO A 66 20.39 -13.18 11.99
N LEU A 67 20.73 -14.45 11.78
CA LEU A 67 21.04 -14.98 10.46
C LEU A 67 19.87 -14.72 9.49
N GLY A 68 20.16 -14.15 8.33
CA GLY A 68 19.13 -13.83 7.33
C GLY A 68 18.50 -12.45 7.47
N PHE A 69 18.81 -11.67 8.52
CA PHE A 69 18.23 -10.34 8.76
C PHE A 69 18.48 -9.39 7.58
N GLU A 70 19.71 -9.34 7.07
CA GLU A 70 20.08 -8.52 5.92
C GLU A 70 19.25 -8.91 4.68
N GLN A 71 19.15 -10.20 4.38
CA GLN A 71 18.43 -10.72 3.22
C GLN A 71 16.93 -10.39 3.32
N GLU A 72 16.33 -10.52 4.50
CA GLU A 72 14.93 -10.19 4.72
C GLU A 72 14.67 -8.68 4.58
N VAL A 73 15.52 -7.84 5.18
CA VAL A 73 15.40 -6.38 5.10
C VAL A 73 15.56 -5.91 3.65
N ILE A 74 16.58 -6.38 2.93
CA ILE A 74 16.79 -6.07 1.51
C ILE A 74 15.60 -6.58 0.68
N GLY A 75 15.08 -7.77 0.97
CA GLY A 75 13.90 -8.33 0.32
C GLY A 75 12.68 -7.44 0.48
N LYS A 76 12.40 -6.95 1.70
CA LYS A 76 11.29 -6.04 1.98
C LYS A 76 11.44 -4.69 1.29
N ILE A 77 12.65 -4.12 1.29
CA ILE A 77 12.94 -2.85 0.60
C ILE A 77 12.71 -2.99 -0.91
N LYS A 78 13.22 -4.05 -1.52
CA LYS A 78 13.04 -4.33 -2.96
C LYS A 78 11.56 -4.53 -3.33
N LYS A 79 10.82 -5.32 -2.54
CA LYS A 79 9.39 -5.55 -2.75
C LYS A 79 8.57 -4.26 -2.68
N LYS A 80 8.93 -3.32 -1.80
CA LYS A 80 8.30 -1.99 -1.71
C LYS A 80 8.62 -1.11 -2.93
N LYS A 81 9.78 -1.28 -3.57
CA LYS A 81 10.11 -0.59 -4.83
C LYS A 81 9.26 -1.08 -6.00
N GLU A 82 8.94 -2.38 -6.04
CA GLU A 82 8.07 -2.98 -7.06
C GLU A 82 6.59 -2.59 -6.94
N SER A 83 6.10 -2.16 -5.76
CA SER A 83 4.73 -1.63 -5.68
C SER A 83 4.58 -0.30 -6.43
N ASN A 84 5.67 0.48 -6.54
CA ASN A 84 5.64 1.77 -7.24
C ASN A 84 5.50 1.62 -8.77
N THR A 85 5.86 0.45 -9.33
CA THR A 85 5.59 0.16 -10.75
C THR A 85 4.09 0.05 -11.07
N GLN A 86 3.23 -0.28 -10.09
CA GLN A 86 1.78 -0.32 -10.32
C GLN A 86 1.21 1.06 -10.68
N PHE A 87 1.75 2.13 -10.09
CA PHE A 87 1.37 3.50 -10.40
C PHE A 87 1.73 3.88 -11.84
N ILE A 88 2.93 3.49 -12.29
CA ILE A 88 3.40 3.75 -13.66
C ILE A 88 2.51 3.05 -14.70
N PHE A 89 2.18 1.77 -14.49
CA PHE A 89 1.27 1.04 -15.39
C PHE A 89 -0.12 1.66 -15.46
N TYR A 90 -0.63 2.14 -14.33
CA TYR A 90 -1.90 2.85 -14.29
C TYR A 90 -1.85 4.17 -15.07
N SER A 91 -0.84 5.01 -14.82
CA SER A 91 -0.65 6.27 -15.54
C SER A 91 -0.48 6.06 -17.04
N LEU A 92 0.29 5.06 -17.46
CA LEU A 92 0.48 4.73 -18.87
C LEU A 92 -0.86 4.37 -19.53
N ARG A 93 -1.70 3.55 -18.88
CA ARG A 93 -3.03 3.19 -19.40
C ARG A 93 -3.91 4.42 -19.61
N VAL A 94 -3.91 5.35 -18.65
CA VAL A 94 -4.72 6.58 -18.72
C VAL A 94 -4.23 7.48 -19.86
N ILE A 95 -2.91 7.65 -20.00
CA ILE A 95 -2.32 8.45 -21.08
C ILE A 95 -2.69 7.83 -22.45
N THR A 96 -2.52 6.52 -22.61
CA THR A 96 -2.85 5.84 -23.87
C THR A 96 -4.33 6.01 -24.22
N ALA A 97 -5.23 5.85 -23.25
CA ALA A 97 -6.67 6.04 -23.47
C ALA A 97 -7.00 7.49 -23.87
N ALA A 98 -6.41 8.48 -23.18
CA ALA A 98 -6.59 9.89 -23.49
C ALA A 98 -6.06 10.25 -24.89
N SER A 99 -4.87 9.78 -25.25
CA SER A 99 -4.29 9.99 -26.58
C SER A 99 -5.15 9.37 -27.69
N ILE A 100 -5.66 8.14 -27.49
CA ILE A 100 -6.57 7.50 -28.45
C ILE A 100 -7.88 8.29 -28.59
N ALA A 101 -8.46 8.76 -27.47
CA ALA A 101 -9.67 9.57 -27.49
C ALA A 101 -9.47 10.89 -28.25
N LEU A 102 -8.34 11.57 -28.03
CA LEU A 102 -7.99 12.78 -28.76
C LEU A 102 -7.82 12.50 -30.26
N ILE A 103 -7.08 11.45 -30.63
CA ILE A 103 -6.93 11.05 -32.03
C ILE A 103 -8.32 10.78 -32.64
N PHE A 104 -9.20 10.07 -31.94
CA PHE A 104 -10.54 9.75 -32.44
C PHE A 104 -11.42 11.00 -32.66
N VAL A 105 -11.37 11.96 -31.74
CA VAL A 105 -12.11 13.24 -31.83
C VAL A 105 -11.59 14.10 -32.99
N PHE A 106 -10.27 14.20 -33.15
CA PHE A 106 -9.66 15.09 -34.15
C PHE A 106 -9.54 14.47 -35.54
N SER A 107 -9.56 13.13 -35.68
CA SER A 107 -9.34 12.47 -36.99
C SER A 107 -10.58 12.37 -37.88
N ASN A 108 -11.68 13.07 -37.56
CA ASN A 108 -12.93 13.02 -38.32
C ASN A 108 -13.49 11.58 -38.51
N SER A 109 -13.06 10.63 -37.67
CA SER A 109 -13.38 9.20 -37.77
C SER A 109 -14.87 8.92 -37.56
N LEU A 110 -15.54 9.77 -36.77
CA LEU A 110 -16.99 9.80 -36.60
C LEU A 110 -17.75 10.13 -37.89
N ASN A 111 -17.16 10.97 -38.75
CA ASN A 111 -17.77 11.40 -40.01
C ASN A 111 -17.70 10.29 -41.08
N PHE A 112 -16.69 9.41 -41.01
CA PHE A 112 -16.61 8.19 -41.82
C PHE A 112 -17.58 7.10 -41.36
N ILE A 113 -17.85 6.98 -40.05
CA ILE A 113 -18.83 6.03 -39.52
C ILE A 113 -20.27 6.54 -39.75
N ALA A 114 -20.52 7.84 -39.59
CA ALA A 114 -21.83 8.46 -39.81
C ALA A 114 -22.27 8.49 -41.27
N ASN A 115 -21.34 8.55 -42.23
CA ASN A 115 -21.65 8.54 -43.68
C ASN A 115 -21.64 7.14 -44.30
N LYS A 116 -21.43 6.07 -43.53
CA LYS A 116 -21.63 4.71 -44.02
C LYS A 116 -23.11 4.36 -43.87
N PRO A 117 -23.84 4.04 -44.95
CA PRO A 117 -25.15 3.40 -44.81
C PRO A 117 -24.91 2.09 -44.06
N LEU A 118 -25.45 1.98 -42.85
CA LEU A 118 -25.51 0.72 -42.14
C LEU A 118 -26.38 -0.22 -42.98
N ASP A 119 -25.75 -1.14 -43.69
CA ASP A 119 -26.41 -2.35 -44.15
C ASP A 119 -26.72 -3.18 -42.90
N VAL A 120 -27.84 -2.84 -42.26
CA VAL A 120 -28.43 -3.60 -41.17
C VAL A 120 -28.87 -4.93 -41.73
N ASN A 121 -27.96 -5.90 -41.75
CA ASN A 121 -28.34 -7.29 -41.87
C ASN A 121 -29.27 -7.57 -40.67
N PRO A 122 -30.59 -7.76 -40.89
CA PRO A 122 -31.51 -7.95 -39.79
C PRO A 122 -31.04 -9.17 -39.01
N ILE A 123 -30.99 -9.04 -37.67
CA ILE A 123 -30.66 -10.16 -36.80
C ILE A 123 -31.54 -11.33 -37.23
N SER A 124 -30.91 -12.40 -37.72
CA SER A 124 -31.67 -13.45 -38.39
C SER A 124 -32.70 -14.01 -37.41
N LEU A 125 -33.95 -14.20 -37.85
CA LEU A 125 -35.02 -14.79 -37.04
C LEU A 125 -34.60 -16.14 -36.41
N SER A 126 -33.63 -16.82 -37.03
CA SER A 126 -33.00 -18.04 -36.51
C SER A 126 -32.29 -17.82 -35.15
N SER A 127 -31.60 -16.69 -34.97
CA SER A 127 -30.93 -16.31 -33.72
C SER A 127 -31.93 -16.02 -32.59
N ILE A 128 -33.10 -15.44 -32.93
CA ILE A 128 -34.19 -15.20 -31.95
C ILE A 128 -34.84 -16.52 -31.54
N ASN A 129 -35.03 -17.44 -32.50
CA ASN A 129 -35.57 -18.76 -32.23
C ASN A 129 -34.65 -19.60 -31.34
N THR A 130 -33.32 -19.46 -31.48
CA THR A 130 -32.35 -20.15 -30.60
C THR A 130 -32.39 -19.61 -29.18
N ILE A 131 -32.55 -18.29 -29.00
CA ILE A 131 -32.72 -17.69 -27.67
C ILE A 131 -34.03 -18.17 -27.02
N SER A 132 -35.13 -18.19 -27.77
CA SER A 132 -36.42 -18.71 -27.31
C SER A 132 -36.35 -20.19 -26.90
N ALA A 133 -35.68 -21.01 -27.71
CA ALA A 133 -35.46 -22.43 -27.40
C ALA A 133 -34.59 -22.63 -26.14
N SER A 134 -33.55 -21.80 -25.98
CA SER A 134 -32.68 -21.84 -24.80
C SER A 134 -33.46 -21.49 -23.53
N LEU A 135 -34.26 -20.43 -23.54
CA LEU A 135 -35.09 -20.03 -22.40
C LEU A 135 -36.13 -21.10 -22.04
N ASN A 136 -36.77 -21.72 -23.03
CA ASN A 136 -37.70 -22.81 -22.79
C ASN A 136 -37.00 -24.05 -22.20
N SER A 137 -35.78 -24.37 -22.65
CA SER A 137 -34.98 -25.46 -22.08
C SER A 137 -34.54 -25.18 -20.64
N PHE A 138 -34.17 -23.92 -20.34
CA PHE A 138 -33.83 -23.48 -18.99
C PHE A 138 -35.05 -23.52 -18.06
N SER A 139 -36.21 -23.04 -18.52
CA SER A 139 -37.46 -23.10 -17.76
C SER A 139 -37.84 -24.54 -17.41
N LYS A 140 -37.81 -25.46 -18.39
CA LYS A 140 -38.03 -26.89 -18.14
C LYS A 140 -37.02 -27.49 -17.15
N LYS A 141 -35.76 -27.05 -17.22
CA LYS A 141 -34.71 -27.53 -16.30
C LYS A 141 -34.96 -27.05 -14.87
N ILE A 142 -35.40 -25.80 -14.68
CA ILE A 142 -35.77 -25.25 -13.37
C ILE A 142 -36.97 -25.99 -12.79
N ILE A 143 -38.03 -26.17 -13.59
CA ILE A 143 -39.26 -26.87 -13.16
C ILE A 143 -38.93 -28.31 -12.75
N ASN A 144 -38.16 -29.04 -13.54
CA ASN A 144 -37.77 -30.41 -13.19
C ASN A 144 -36.92 -30.43 -11.91
N MET A 145 -36.01 -29.48 -11.72
CA MET A 145 -35.17 -29.39 -10.53
C MET A 145 -36.00 -29.10 -9.26
N GLU A 146 -37.01 -28.22 -9.36
CA GLU A 146 -37.95 -27.94 -8.28
C GLU A 146 -38.83 -29.15 -7.92
N VAL A 147 -39.25 -29.94 -8.91
CA VAL A 147 -39.97 -31.21 -8.68
C VAL A 147 -39.08 -32.24 -7.97
N PHE A 148 -37.80 -32.36 -8.36
CA PHE A 148 -36.85 -33.27 -7.70
C PHE A 148 -36.53 -32.87 -6.25
N ASP A 149 -36.48 -31.57 -5.94
CA ASP A 149 -36.29 -31.10 -4.55
C ASP A 149 -37.53 -31.36 -3.68
N ASN A 150 -38.74 -31.27 -4.25
CA ASN A 150 -39.98 -31.58 -3.53
C ASN A 150 -40.17 -33.09 -3.22
N GLU A 151 -39.62 -34.00 -4.03
CA GLU A 151 -39.69 -35.44 -3.76
C GLU A 151 -38.68 -35.91 -2.69
N LYS A 152 -37.52 -35.24 -2.58
CA LYS A 152 -36.50 -35.60 -1.58
C LYS A 152 -36.82 -35.13 -0.16
N GLY A 153 -37.77 -34.20 0.00
CA GLY A 153 -38.24 -33.69 1.30
C GLY A 153 -39.40 -34.48 1.94
N LYS A 154 -39.88 -35.58 1.32
CA LYS A 154 -40.96 -36.43 1.84
C LYS A 154 -40.50 -37.86 2.20
N LYS A 155 -39.37 -38.00 2.88
CA LYS A 155 -39.02 -39.23 3.62
C LYS A 155 -38.60 -38.90 5.04
#